data_AF-A0A9X6UID0-F1
#
_entry.id   AF-A0A9X6UID0-F1
#
_cell.length_a   1.000
_cell.length_b   1.000
_cell.length_c   1.000
_cell.angle_alpha   90.00
_cell.angle_beta   90.00
_cell.angle_gamma   90.00
#
_symmetry.space_group_name_H-M   'P 1'
#
loop_
_entity.id
_entity.type
_entity.pdbx_description
1 polymer ?
#
loop_
_entity_poly.entity_id
_entity_poly.type
_entity_poly.pdbx_seq_one_letter_code
_entity_poly.pdbx_strand_id
1 'polypeptide(L)' 'MQSLKSLKRDVYIFLPLSIYFSSIFISFYIIENTFNWLSFLPALGTLYVWVASLIDIENKNYKIK' A
#
# COMPACT_ATOMS: atom_id res chain seq x y z
N MET A 1 2.06 12.72 14.07
CA MET A 1 3.42 12.28 13.66
C MET A 1 3.66 10.88 14.24
N GLN A 2 3.62 9.82 13.42
CA GLN A 2 3.72 8.42 13.88
C GLN A 2 5.14 8.05 14.36
N SER A 3 5.29 7.03 15.20
CA SER A 3 6.62 6.52 15.60
C SER A 3 7.26 5.66 14.49
N LEU A 4 8.60 5.59 14.45
CA LEU A 4 9.31 4.76 13.47
C LEU A 4 8.91 3.27 13.57
N LYS A 5 8.62 2.80 14.79
CA LYS A 5 8.12 1.44 15.03
C LYS A 5 6.73 1.22 14.41
N SER A 6 5.84 2.20 14.52
CA SER A 6 4.50 2.13 13.90
C SER A 6 4.60 2.11 12.39
N LEU A 7 5.44 2.97 11.80
CA LEU A 7 5.63 3.05 10.35
C LEU A 7 6.18 1.74 9.76
N LYS A 8 7.16 1.11 10.41
CA LYS A 8 7.69 -0.20 9.97
C LYS A 8 6.60 -1.29 10.00
N ARG A 9 5.73 -1.26 11.01
CA ARG A 9 4.58 -2.18 11.09
C ARG A 9 3.59 -1.91 9.97
N ASP A 10 3.29 -0.64 9.70
CA ASP A 10 2.36 -0.24 8.64
C ASP A 10 2.88 -0.73 7.27
N VAL A 11 4.17 -0.54 6.97
CA VAL A 11 4.79 -1.11 5.75
C VAL A 11 4.61 -2.63 5.66
N TYR A 12 4.82 -3.36 6.77
CA TYR A 12 4.70 -4.81 6.80
C TYR A 12 3.26 -5.31 6.58
N ILE A 13 2.26 -4.52 6.97
CA ILE A 13 0.83 -4.87 6.79
C ILE A 13 0.33 -4.42 5.41
N PHE A 14 0.65 -3.19 4.99
CA PHE A 14 0.09 -2.61 3.77
C PHE A 14 0.75 -3.15 2.50
N LEU A 15 2.00 -3.62 2.54
CA LEU A 15 2.62 -4.30 1.40
C LEU A 15 1.85 -5.54 0.95
N PRO A 16 1.63 -6.57 1.81
CA PRO A 16 0.90 -7.76 1.40
C PRO A 16 -0.57 -7.44 1.07
N LEU A 17 -1.20 -6.48 1.77
CA LEU A 17 -2.56 -6.03 1.43
C LEU A 17 -2.62 -5.43 0.01
N SER A 18 -1.65 -4.59 -0.34
CA SER A 18 -1.58 -3.97 -1.67
C SER A 18 -1.38 -5.01 -2.76
N ILE A 19 -0.53 -6.01 -2.54
CA ILE A 19 -0.34 -7.13 -3.46
C ILE A 19 -1.65 -7.93 -3.62
N TYR A 20 -2.34 -8.22 -2.52
CA TYR A 20 -3.60 -8.97 -2.54
C TYR A 20 -4.70 -8.27 -3.35
N PHE A 21 -5.00 -7.00 -3.04
CA PHE A 21 -6.05 -6.27 -3.76
C PHE A 21 -5.68 -5.98 -5.21
N SER A 22 -4.40 -5.71 -5.49
CA SER A 22 -3.92 -5.55 -6.87
C SER A 22 -4.09 -6.84 -7.67
N SER A 23 -3.79 -7.99 -7.06
CA SER A 23 -3.97 -9.30 -7.71
C SER A 23 -5.43 -9.58 -8.03
N ILE A 24 -6.35 -9.25 -7.11
CA ILE A 24 -7.79 -9.36 -7.35
C ILE A 24 -8.24 -8.43 -8.48
N PHE A 25 -7.82 -7.16 -8.44
CA PHE A 25 -8.17 -6.20 -9.48
C PHE A 25 -7.68 -6.63 -10.86
N ILE A 26 -6.41 -7.04 -10.96
CA ILE A 26 -5.81 -7.54 -12.21
C ILE A 26 -6.55 -8.80 -12.69
N SER A 27 -6.91 -9.71 -11.78
CA SER A 27 -7.66 -10.92 -12.14
C SER A 27 -9.02 -10.57 -12.75
N PHE A 28 -9.79 -9.67 -12.15
CA PHE A 28 -11.06 -9.20 -12.71
C PHE A 28 -10.86 -8.52 -14.07
N TYR A 29 -9.83 -7.68 -14.18
CA TYR A 29 -9.55 -6.97 -15.42
C TYR A 29 -9.16 -7.92 -16.57
N ILE A 30 -8.38 -8.98 -16.30
CA ILE A 30 -7.93 -9.92 -17.33
C ILE A 30 -9.00 -10.98 -17.64
N ILE A 31 -9.60 -11.59 -16.62
CA ILE A 31 -10.51 -12.73 -16.79
C ILE A 31 -11.89 -12.28 -17.24
N GLU A 32 -12.44 -11.26 -16.58
CA GLU A 32 -13.79 -10.76 -16.85
C GLU A 32 -13.80 -9.59 -17.85
N ASN A 33 -12.63 -9.12 -18.29
CA ASN A 33 -12.46 -7.94 -19.13
C ASN A 33 -13.25 -6.72 -18.63
N THR A 34 -13.40 -6.63 -17.30
CA THR A 34 -14.28 -5.67 -16.64
C THR A 34 -13.49 -4.87 -15.62
N PHE A 35 -13.63 -3.55 -15.70
CA PHE A 35 -13.05 -2.67 -14.70
C PHE A 35 -13.89 -2.70 -13.43
N ASN A 36 -13.34 -3.27 -12.36
CA ASN A 36 -14.03 -3.38 -11.07
C ASN A 36 -13.54 -2.29 -10.10
N TRP A 37 -14.37 -1.27 -9.87
CA TRP A 37 -14.08 -0.17 -8.94
C TRP A 37 -13.88 -0.63 -7.50
N LEU A 38 -14.61 -1.66 -7.06
CA LEU A 38 -14.55 -2.16 -5.69
C LEU A 38 -13.22 -2.87 -5.37
N SER A 39 -12.57 -3.48 -6.36
CA SER A 39 -11.21 -4.02 -6.20
C SER A 39 -10.13 -2.98 -6.49
N PHE A 40 -10.39 -2.04 -7.40
CA PHE A 40 -9.46 -0.97 -7.75
C PHE A 40 -9.19 0.00 -6.59
N LEU A 41 -10.24 0.53 -5.95
CA LEU A 41 -10.10 1.55 -4.90
C LEU A 41 -9.28 1.04 -3.70
N PRO A 42 -9.49 -0.18 -3.17
CA PRO A 42 -8.64 -0.74 -2.12
C PRO A 42 -7.20 -1.00 -2.59
N ALA A 43 -6.98 -1.46 -3.82
CA ALA A 43 -5.64 -1.66 -4.36
C ALA A 43 -4.86 -0.34 -4.38
N LEU A 44 -5.50 0.73 -4.85
CA LEU A 44 -4.90 2.06 -4.94
C LEU A 44 -4.68 2.69 -3.56
N GLY A 45 -5.66 2.56 -2.65
CA GLY A 45 -5.57 3.08 -1.28
C GLY A 45 -4.47 2.41 -0.46
N THR A 46 -4.38 1.07 -0.52
CA THR A 46 -3.32 0.33 0.18
C THR A 46 -1.93 0.61 -0.37
N LEU A 47 -1.80 0.78 -1.69
CA LEU A 47 -0.56 1.18 -2.33
C LEU A 47 -0.14 2.59 -1.89
N TYR A 48 -1.08 3.55 -1.85
CA TYR A 48 -0.82 4.91 -1.38
C TYR A 48 -0.30 4.92 0.06
N VAL A 49 -0.98 4.21 0.98
CA VAL A 49 -0.57 4.16 2.39
C VAL A 49 0.81 3.51 2.55
N TRP A 50 1.11 2.48 1.76
CA TRP A 50 2.42 1.84 1.76
C TRP A 50 3.53 2.79 1.32
N VAL A 51 3.34 3.49 0.19
CA VAL A 51 4.32 4.49 -0.32
C VAL A 51 4.49 5.64 0.66
N ALA A 52 3.40 6.20 1.19
CA ALA A 52 3.46 7.27 2.18
C ALA A 52 4.25 6.84 3.43
N SER A 53 4.05 5.60 3.88
CA SER A 53 4.78 5.04 5.03
C SER A 53 6.28 4.89 4.73
N LEU A 54 6.67 4.50 3.52
CA LEU A 54 8.07 4.42 3.12
C LEU A 54 8.74 5.81 3.11
N ILE A 55 8.07 6.81 2.52
CA ILE A 55 8.56 8.20 2.49
C ILE A 55 8.74 8.74 3.91
N ASP A 56 7.79 8.47 4.81
CA ASP A 56 7.87 8.91 6.20
C ASP A 56 9.02 8.23 6.98
N ILE A 57 9.30 6.95 6.71
CA ILE A 57 10.47 6.25 7.28
C ILE A 57 11.75 6.90 6.80
N GLU A 58 11.86 7.15 5.50
CA GLU A 58 13.03 7.77 4.90
C GLU A 58 13.29 9.15 5.52
N ASN A 59 12.27 10.01 5.56
CA ASN A 59 12.34 11.33 6.18
C ASN A 59 12.71 11.29 7.67
N LYS A 60 12.26 10.29 8.42
CA LYS A 60 12.60 10.12 9.83
C LYS A 60 14.02 9.61 10.04
N ASN A 61 14.50 8.71 9.19
CA ASN A 61 15.87 8.22 9.24
C ASN A 61 16.88 9.35 8.98
N TYR A 62 16.57 10.26 8.05
CA TYR A 62 17.42 11.42 7.78
C TYR A 62 17.45 12.46 8.92
N LYS A 63 16.43 12.49 9.79
CA LYS A 63 16.38 13.39 10.96
C LYS A 63 17.11 12.86 12.21
N ILE A 64 17.60 11.62 12.19
CA ILE A 64 18.37 11.02 13.32
C ILE A 64 19.88 11.26 13.14
N LYS A 65 20.28 12.28 12.37
CA LYS A 65 21.67 12.75 12.26
C LYS A 65 21.91 13.98 13.13
#